data_AF-A0A1W5CTS0-F1
#
_entry.id   AF-A0A1W5CTS0-F1
#
_cell.length_a   1.000
_cell.length_b   1.000
_cell.length_c   1.000
_cell.angle_alpha   90.00
_cell.angle_beta   90.00
_cell.angle_gamma   90.00
#
_symmetry.space_group_name_H-M   'P 1'
#
loop_
_entity.id
_entity.type
_entity.pdbx_description
1 polymer ?
#
loop_
_entity_poly.entity_id
_entity_poly.type
_entity_poly.pdbx_seq_one_letter_code
_entity_poly.pdbx_strand_id
1 'polypeptide(L)'
;MDLEVFINNRKLLNGISKLSSMGNKLLCCPLDVGIFQPLKHYHTEAIDTAVRAGNVDFNKQDFLASFQAIRAQTFTKSSILSAWKNTGLIPYNPQVVLSRIEGIQAAQASNRAVTPPPPSIPASAQTLHTTKELITHRRKLRNAIKKLAVVDKDFQIHEEQFIKGSITTAHTLQITERDLLSTRKEAIDKAKRKALKGNVVQKGGVITIKDIRARQVTRMENEVEKHRKALIRAENKEKRDQEALHRKVTKAFKAIGKKLKQVVKAREARLKQQLVVGLLFKAI
;
A
#
# COMPACT_ATOMS: atom_id res chain seq x y z
N MET A 1 1.92 -35.59 6.25
CA MET A 1 1.98 -36.81 5.44
C MET A 1 3.23 -36.72 4.59
N ASP A 2 4.19 -37.59 4.88
CA ASP A 2 5.55 -37.56 4.37
C ASP A 2 5.62 -37.92 2.88
N LEU A 3 6.45 -37.18 2.13
CA LEU A 3 6.71 -37.40 0.70
C LEU A 3 7.20 -38.83 0.39
N GLU A 4 7.73 -39.57 1.37
CA GLU A 4 8.22 -40.94 1.19
C GLU A 4 7.10 -41.95 0.91
N VAL A 5 5.89 -41.72 1.41
CA VAL A 5 4.72 -42.58 1.12
C VAL A 5 4.25 -42.40 -0.33
N PHE A 6 4.51 -41.23 -0.93
CA PHE A 6 4.12 -40.89 -2.29
C PHE A 6 4.98 -41.59 -3.36
N ILE A 7 6.29 -41.72 -3.13
CA ILE A 7 7.23 -42.37 -4.07
C ILE A 7 7.06 -43.91 -4.06
N ASN A 8 6.74 -44.51 -2.91
CA ASN A 8 6.69 -45.97 -2.78
C ASN A 8 5.38 -46.62 -3.25
N ASN A 9 4.38 -45.84 -3.68
CA ASN A 9 3.08 -46.38 -4.06
C ASN A 9 3.03 -46.74 -5.56
N ARG A 10 3.49 -47.96 -5.88
CA ARG A 10 3.57 -48.52 -7.25
C ARG A 10 2.26 -48.42 -8.05
N LYS A 11 1.09 -48.44 -7.39
CA LYS A 11 -0.23 -48.30 -8.04
C LYS A 11 -0.47 -46.88 -8.56
N LEU A 12 -0.03 -45.85 -7.83
CA LEU A 12 -0.12 -44.45 -8.25
C LEU A 12 0.81 -44.17 -9.43
N LEU A 13 2.04 -44.68 -9.38
CA LEU A 13 3.02 -44.51 -10.47
C LEU A 13 2.58 -45.19 -11.78
N ASN A 14 1.98 -46.38 -11.70
CA ASN A 14 1.43 -47.09 -12.86
C ASN A 14 0.18 -46.40 -13.45
N GLY A 15 -0.64 -45.73 -12.63
CA GLY A 15 -1.77 -44.93 -13.11
C GLY A 15 -1.31 -43.67 -13.85
N ILE A 16 -0.30 -42.98 -13.32
CA ILE A 16 0.28 -41.77 -13.93
C ILE A 16 0.97 -42.10 -15.27
N SER A 17 1.67 -43.23 -15.37
CA SER A 17 2.33 -43.63 -16.62
C SER A 17 1.32 -43.96 -17.74
N LYS A 18 0.20 -44.63 -17.40
CA LYS A 18 -0.87 -44.95 -18.35
C LYS A 18 -1.61 -43.70 -18.86
N LEU A 19 -1.84 -42.71 -17.98
CA LEU A 19 -2.44 -41.42 -18.35
C LEU A 19 -1.49 -40.52 -19.17
N SER A 20 -0.17 -40.64 -18.93
CA SER A 20 0.85 -39.94 -19.72
C SER A 20 0.92 -40.43 -21.17
N SER A 21 0.64 -41.71 -21.42
CA SER A 21 0.63 -42.31 -22.77
C SER A 21 -0.53 -41.83 -23.65
N MET A 22 -1.59 -41.26 -23.06
CA MET A 22 -2.81 -40.81 -23.76
C MET A 22 -2.83 -39.29 -24.06
N GLY A 23 -1.71 -38.58 -23.89
CA GLY A 23 -1.63 -37.13 -24.15
C GLY A 23 -2.36 -36.25 -23.12
N ASN A 24 -3.02 -36.85 -22.12
CA ASN A 24 -3.93 -36.18 -21.18
C ASN A 24 -3.28 -35.84 -19.82
N LYS A 25 -1.95 -35.66 -19.82
CA LYS A 25 -1.13 -35.50 -18.61
C LYS A 25 -1.61 -34.37 -17.67
N LEU A 26 -2.18 -33.30 -18.23
CA LEU A 26 -2.66 -32.13 -17.49
C LEU A 26 -3.86 -32.43 -16.58
N LEU A 27 -4.67 -33.45 -16.86
CA LEU A 27 -5.89 -33.76 -16.10
C LEU A 27 -5.63 -34.44 -14.75
N CYS A 28 -4.44 -35.04 -14.58
CA CYS A 28 -4.03 -35.67 -13.33
C CYS A 28 -3.14 -34.75 -12.48
N CYS A 29 -2.65 -33.64 -13.04
CA CYS A 29 -1.80 -32.70 -12.33
C CYS A 29 -2.64 -31.79 -11.41
N PRO A 30 -2.51 -31.88 -10.07
CA PRO A 30 -3.28 -31.04 -9.15
C PRO A 30 -3.03 -29.55 -9.37
N LEU A 31 -1.82 -29.23 -9.83
CA LEU A 31 -1.42 -27.86 -10.14
C LEU A 31 -2.25 -27.25 -11.28
N ASP A 32 -2.44 -28.01 -12.36
CA ASP A 32 -3.21 -27.59 -13.54
C ASP A 32 -4.71 -27.56 -13.25
N VAL A 33 -5.22 -28.52 -12.47
CA VAL A 33 -6.67 -28.67 -12.21
C VAL A 33 -7.21 -27.67 -11.19
N GLY A 34 -6.41 -27.25 -10.20
CA GLY A 34 -6.92 -26.45 -9.09
C GLY A 34 -6.14 -25.20 -8.72
N ILE A 35 -4.89 -25.03 -9.16
CA ILE A 35 -4.02 -23.96 -8.66
C ILE A 35 -3.74 -22.89 -9.72
N PHE A 36 -3.46 -23.28 -10.97
CA PHE A 36 -3.12 -22.30 -12.00
C PHE A 36 -4.28 -21.40 -12.42
N GLN A 37 -5.52 -21.89 -12.38
CA GLN A 37 -6.69 -21.06 -12.68
C GLN A 37 -6.87 -19.94 -11.64
N PRO A 38 -6.91 -20.21 -10.31
CA PRO A 38 -6.92 -19.14 -9.31
C PRO A 38 -5.69 -18.23 -9.39
N LEU A 39 -4.50 -18.79 -9.65
CA LEU A 39 -3.27 -17.99 -9.80
C LEU A 39 -3.41 -16.97 -10.93
N LYS A 40 -3.94 -17.40 -12.08
CA LYS A 40 -4.21 -16.53 -13.23
C LYS A 40 -5.23 -15.45 -12.87
N HIS A 41 -6.32 -15.84 -12.19
CA HIS A 41 -7.37 -14.90 -11.78
C HIS A 41 -6.83 -13.79 -10.88
N TYR A 42 -6.17 -14.14 -9.77
CA TYR A 42 -5.61 -13.16 -8.84
C TYR A 42 -4.47 -12.34 -9.46
N HIS A 43 -3.73 -12.90 -10.42
CA HIS A 43 -2.75 -12.13 -11.18
C HIS A 43 -3.42 -11.07 -12.06
N THR A 44 -4.47 -11.43 -12.81
CA THR A 44 -5.26 -10.48 -13.59
C THR A 44 -5.89 -9.41 -12.69
N GLU A 45 -6.45 -9.80 -11.54
CA GLU A 45 -7.01 -8.87 -10.56
C GLU A 45 -5.95 -7.89 -10.03
N ALA A 46 -4.73 -8.36 -9.78
CA ALA A 46 -3.62 -7.51 -9.35
C ALA A 46 -3.19 -6.52 -10.44
N ILE A 47 -3.19 -6.93 -11.72
CA ILE A 47 -2.93 -6.04 -12.86
C ILE A 47 -4.03 -4.99 -12.93
N ASP A 48 -5.30 -5.39 -12.94
CA ASP A 48 -6.43 -4.48 -13.04
C ASP A 48 -6.44 -3.46 -11.90
N THR A 49 -6.12 -3.90 -10.69
CA THR A 49 -6.02 -3.03 -9.51
C THR A 49 -4.88 -2.02 -9.65
N ALA A 50 -3.72 -2.45 -10.15
CA ALA A 50 -2.59 -1.55 -10.40
C ALA A 50 -2.92 -0.53 -11.49
N VAL A 51 -3.54 -0.96 -12.59
CA VAL A 51 -3.97 -0.08 -13.68
C VAL A 51 -5.00 0.95 -13.20
N ARG A 52 -5.99 0.52 -12.40
CA ARG A 52 -6.96 1.43 -11.76
C ARG A 52 -6.31 2.44 -10.81
N ALA A 53 -5.22 2.05 -10.14
CA ALA A 53 -4.42 2.96 -9.32
C ALA A 53 -3.47 3.86 -10.13
N GLY A 54 -3.62 3.94 -11.47
CA GLY A 54 -2.82 4.81 -12.32
C GLY A 54 -1.47 4.23 -12.74
N ASN A 55 -1.23 2.93 -12.52
CA ASN A 55 -0.02 2.26 -12.99
C ASN A 55 -0.20 1.74 -14.43
N VAL A 56 0.17 2.56 -15.41
CA VAL A 56 0.04 2.23 -16.85
C VAL A 56 0.96 1.08 -17.28
N ASP A 57 2.14 0.98 -16.68
CA ASP A 57 3.16 -0.03 -17.01
C ASP A 57 3.39 -0.99 -15.84
N PHE A 58 2.74 -2.14 -15.88
CA PHE A 58 2.94 -3.22 -14.91
C PHE A 58 4.19 -4.04 -15.27
N ASN A 59 5.29 -3.81 -14.54
CA ASN A 59 6.59 -4.40 -14.84
C ASN A 59 6.88 -5.62 -13.94
N LYS A 60 7.98 -6.32 -14.21
CA LYS A 60 8.43 -7.50 -13.43
C LYS A 60 8.56 -7.21 -11.93
N GLN A 61 8.94 -6.00 -11.54
CA GLN A 61 9.03 -5.59 -10.14
C GLN A 61 7.65 -5.46 -9.48
N ASP A 62 6.66 -4.99 -10.23
CA ASP A 62 5.27 -4.91 -9.78
C ASP A 62 4.69 -6.31 -9.57
N PHE A 63 4.97 -7.22 -10.52
CA PHE A 63 4.64 -8.63 -10.38
C PHE A 63 5.28 -9.25 -9.13
N LEU A 64 6.58 -9.09 -8.93
CA LEU A 64 7.27 -9.68 -7.77
C LEU A 64 6.76 -9.11 -6.44
N ALA A 65 6.38 -7.82 -6.41
CA ALA A 65 5.81 -7.20 -5.22
C ALA A 65 4.41 -7.77 -4.90
N SER A 66 3.56 -7.99 -5.91
CA SER A 66 2.22 -8.54 -5.70
C SER A 66 2.19 -10.06 -5.58
N PHE A 67 3.21 -10.76 -6.08
CA PHE A 67 3.23 -12.23 -6.16
C PHE A 67 3.07 -12.89 -4.79
N GLN A 68 3.64 -12.31 -3.73
CA GLN A 68 3.49 -12.87 -2.38
C GLN A 68 2.04 -12.85 -1.90
N ALA A 69 1.30 -11.78 -2.23
CA ALA A 69 -0.13 -11.67 -1.91
C ALA A 69 -0.96 -12.62 -2.77
N ILE A 70 -0.71 -12.66 -4.09
CA ILE A 70 -1.35 -13.59 -5.03
C ILE A 70 -1.15 -15.03 -4.56
N ARG A 71 0.08 -15.39 -4.16
CA ARG A 71 0.42 -16.71 -3.67
C ARG A 71 -0.35 -17.06 -2.39
N ALA A 72 -0.46 -16.13 -1.44
CA ALA A 72 -1.21 -16.35 -0.20
C ALA A 72 -2.70 -16.61 -0.47
N GLN A 73 -3.29 -15.95 -1.47
CA GLN A 73 -4.69 -16.13 -1.86
C GLN A 73 -4.91 -17.40 -2.69
N THR A 74 -3.95 -17.78 -3.53
CA THR A 74 -4.04 -18.95 -4.41
C THR A 74 -3.80 -20.25 -3.64
N PHE A 75 -2.70 -20.31 -2.87
CA PHE A 75 -2.22 -21.53 -2.23
C PHE A 75 -2.79 -21.70 -0.82
N THR A 76 -4.12 -21.74 -0.73
CA THR A 76 -4.78 -22.06 0.54
C THR A 76 -4.81 -23.57 0.77
N LYS A 77 -4.88 -23.99 2.04
CA LYS A 77 -5.05 -25.41 2.39
C LYS A 77 -6.27 -26.02 1.70
N SER A 78 -7.37 -25.27 1.63
CA SER A 78 -8.60 -25.69 0.95
C SER A 78 -8.38 -25.89 -0.55
N SER A 79 -7.76 -24.90 -1.23
CA SER A 79 -7.46 -24.97 -2.67
C SER A 79 -6.58 -26.16 -3.01
N ILE A 80 -5.54 -26.41 -2.20
CA ILE A 80 -4.64 -27.55 -2.38
C ILE A 80 -5.42 -28.86 -2.21
N LEU A 81 -6.13 -29.06 -1.09
CA LEU A 81 -6.88 -30.29 -0.84
C LEU A 81 -7.95 -30.54 -1.92
N SER A 82 -8.65 -29.50 -2.35
CA SER A 82 -9.62 -29.58 -3.45
C SER A 82 -8.96 -30.00 -4.75
N ALA A 83 -7.79 -29.46 -5.09
CA ALA A 83 -7.03 -29.84 -6.28
C ALA A 83 -6.63 -31.34 -6.30
N TRP A 84 -6.19 -31.87 -5.15
CA TRP A 84 -5.87 -33.29 -5.00
C TRP A 84 -7.10 -34.20 -5.06
N LYS A 85 -8.24 -33.72 -4.54
CA LYS A 85 -9.52 -34.43 -4.65
C LYS A 85 -10.04 -34.45 -6.08
N ASN A 86 -9.95 -33.33 -6.80
CA ASN A 86 -10.43 -33.18 -8.17
C ASN A 86 -9.58 -33.92 -9.20
N THR A 87 -8.35 -34.30 -8.84
CA THR A 87 -7.51 -35.19 -9.65
C THR A 87 -7.70 -36.66 -9.30
N GLY A 88 -8.53 -36.96 -8.29
CA GLY A 88 -8.74 -38.34 -7.85
C GLY A 88 -7.48 -39.01 -7.31
N LEU A 89 -6.49 -38.23 -6.86
CA LEU A 89 -5.26 -38.76 -6.28
C LEU A 89 -5.41 -38.95 -4.77
N ILE A 90 -6.10 -38.02 -4.09
CA ILE A 90 -6.32 -38.07 -2.65
C ILE A 90 -7.77 -37.66 -2.31
N PRO A 91 -8.61 -38.60 -1.83
CA PRO A 91 -8.38 -40.05 -1.84
C PRO A 91 -8.25 -40.59 -3.28
N TYR A 92 -7.57 -41.71 -3.45
CA TYR A 92 -7.37 -42.31 -4.78
C TYR A 92 -8.72 -42.77 -5.36
N ASN A 93 -9.15 -42.10 -6.43
CA ASN A 93 -10.35 -42.40 -7.19
C ASN A 93 -10.14 -42.04 -8.68
N PRO A 94 -9.71 -43.00 -9.52
CA PRO A 94 -9.42 -42.75 -10.93
C PRO A 94 -10.66 -42.37 -11.74
N GLN A 95 -11.88 -42.69 -11.28
CA GLN A 95 -13.12 -42.37 -11.99
C GLN A 95 -13.33 -40.87 -12.17
N VAL A 96 -12.78 -40.04 -11.28
CA VAL A 96 -12.86 -38.57 -11.37
C VAL A 96 -12.21 -38.05 -12.65
N VAL A 97 -11.08 -38.65 -13.06
CA VAL A 97 -10.37 -38.25 -14.27
C VAL A 97 -10.94 -38.97 -15.50
N LEU A 98 -11.28 -40.26 -15.38
CA LEU A 98 -11.83 -41.05 -16.49
C LEU A 98 -13.16 -40.48 -17.01
N SER A 99 -14.10 -40.18 -16.13
CA SER A 99 -15.38 -39.56 -16.50
C SER A 99 -15.21 -38.20 -17.20
N ARG A 100 -14.19 -37.41 -16.79
CA ARG A 100 -13.87 -36.13 -17.43
C ARG A 100 -13.29 -36.33 -18.83
N ILE A 101 -12.47 -37.35 -19.04
CA ILE A 101 -11.94 -37.71 -20.36
C ILE A 101 -13.07 -38.15 -21.29
N GLU A 102 -13.96 -39.02 -20.81
CA GLU A 102 -15.14 -39.47 -21.57
C GLU A 102 -16.03 -38.29 -21.96
N GLY A 103 -16.28 -37.34 -21.05
CA GLY A 103 -17.02 -36.12 -21.34
C GLY A 103 -16.35 -35.21 -22.39
N ILE A 104 -15.01 -35.07 -22.34
CA ILE A 104 -14.26 -34.30 -23.35
C ILE A 104 -14.34 -34.98 -24.71
N GLN A 105 -14.19 -36.31 -24.78
CA GLN A 105 -14.30 -37.07 -26.02
C GLN A 105 -15.72 -37.00 -26.61
N ALA A 106 -16.75 -37.07 -25.77
CA ALA A 106 -18.14 -36.90 -26.18
C ALA A 106 -18.41 -35.47 -26.71
N ALA A 107 -17.87 -34.44 -26.06
CA ALA A 107 -17.98 -33.06 -26.51
C ALA A 107 -17.23 -32.81 -27.83
N GLN A 108 -16.06 -33.43 -28.02
CA GLN A 108 -15.29 -33.35 -29.26
C GLN A 108 -15.96 -34.07 -30.43
N ALA A 109 -16.66 -35.18 -30.17
CA ALA A 109 -17.51 -35.86 -31.16
C ALA A 109 -18.75 -35.03 -31.53
N SER A 110 -19.19 -34.12 -30.66
CA SER A 110 -20.36 -33.25 -30.82
C SER A 110 -20.06 -31.87 -31.45
N ASN A 111 -18.90 -31.66 -32.08
CA ASN A 111 -18.54 -30.38 -32.71
C ASN A 111 -19.45 -29.99 -33.90
N ARG A 112 -20.69 -29.56 -33.62
CA ARG A 112 -21.39 -28.51 -34.36
C ARG A 112 -21.26 -27.24 -33.53
N ALA A 113 -20.50 -26.28 -34.05
CA ALA A 113 -20.37 -24.96 -33.44
C ALA A 113 -21.75 -24.31 -33.33
N VAL A 114 -22.28 -24.21 -32.10
CA VAL A 114 -23.30 -23.23 -31.77
C VAL A 114 -22.56 -22.11 -31.06
N THR A 115 -22.25 -21.06 -31.82
CA THR A 115 -21.83 -19.77 -31.28
C THR A 115 -22.92 -19.33 -30.29
N PRO A 116 -22.62 -19.20 -28.98
CA PRO A 116 -23.58 -18.56 -28.09
C PRO A 116 -23.74 -17.11 -28.57
N PRO A 117 -24.98 -16.59 -28.68
CA PRO A 117 -25.18 -15.17 -28.97
C PRO A 117 -24.49 -14.34 -27.88
N PRO A 118 -23.98 -13.15 -28.23
CA PRO A 118 -23.29 -12.28 -27.27
C PRO A 118 -24.21 -12.03 -26.06
N PRO A 119 -23.69 -12.12 -24.82
CA PRO A 119 -24.49 -11.73 -23.66
C PRO A 119 -24.88 -10.28 -23.83
N SER A 120 -26.19 -10.03 -23.94
CA SER A 120 -26.77 -8.69 -23.83
C SER A 120 -26.38 -8.14 -22.47
N ILE A 121 -25.41 -7.22 -22.47
CA ILE A 121 -25.00 -6.46 -21.30
C ILE A 121 -26.26 -5.74 -20.78
N PRO A 122 -26.76 -6.03 -19.57
CA PRO A 122 -27.68 -5.11 -18.94
C PRO A 122 -26.89 -3.84 -18.66
N ALA A 123 -27.18 -2.79 -19.42
CA ALA A 123 -26.74 -1.45 -19.12
C ALA A 123 -27.36 -1.05 -17.78
N SER A 124 -26.55 -1.14 -16.73
CA SER A 124 -26.54 -0.31 -15.53
C SER A 124 -25.93 -1.16 -14.42
N ALA A 125 -24.61 -1.03 -14.25
CA ALA A 125 -24.05 -1.29 -12.94
C ALA A 125 -24.70 -0.28 -11.98
N GLN A 126 -25.71 -0.74 -11.24
CA GLN A 126 -26.30 0.03 -10.15
C GLN A 126 -25.20 0.24 -9.12
N THR A 127 -24.58 1.41 -9.17
CA THR A 127 -23.71 1.92 -8.14
C THR A 127 -24.42 1.80 -6.82
N LEU A 128 -23.87 0.97 -5.93
CA LEU A 128 -24.39 0.68 -4.62
C LEU A 128 -24.58 2.00 -3.86
N HIS A 129 -25.83 2.41 -3.75
CA HIS A 129 -26.24 3.54 -2.94
C HIS A 129 -25.81 3.30 -1.50
N THR A 130 -25.28 4.32 -0.83
CA THR A 130 -25.75 4.74 0.49
C THR A 130 -24.93 5.90 1.06
N THR A 131 -25.60 7.02 1.35
CA THR A 131 -25.34 7.82 2.55
C THR A 131 -26.64 7.80 3.35
N LYS A 132 -26.74 6.90 4.34
CA LYS A 132 -27.99 6.64 5.09
C LYS A 132 -28.56 7.91 5.69
N GLU A 133 -27.70 8.84 6.07
CA GLU A 133 -28.03 10.12 6.68
C GLU A 133 -28.76 11.06 5.71
N LEU A 134 -28.32 11.13 4.46
CA LEU A 134 -28.93 12.00 3.46
C LEU A 134 -30.25 11.43 2.92
N ILE A 135 -30.35 10.10 2.80
CA ILE A 135 -31.62 9.41 2.53
C ILE A 135 -32.61 9.64 3.68
N THR A 136 -32.13 9.67 4.92
CA THR A 136 -32.92 9.96 6.12
C THR A 136 -33.36 11.43 6.16
N HIS A 137 -32.48 12.37 5.84
CA HIS A 137 -32.80 13.80 5.71
C HIS A 137 -33.81 14.04 4.58
N ARG A 138 -33.63 13.43 3.41
CA ARG A 138 -34.60 13.44 2.29
C ARG A 138 -35.97 12.96 2.74
N ARG A 139 -36.02 11.87 3.52
CA ARG A 139 -37.30 11.33 4.03
C ARG A 139 -37.96 12.27 5.04
N LYS A 140 -37.20 12.88 5.94
CA LYS A 140 -37.70 13.86 6.93
C LYS A 140 -38.20 15.13 6.23
N LEU A 141 -37.45 15.64 5.27
CA LEU A 141 -37.78 16.85 4.52
C LEU A 141 -39.02 16.63 3.63
N ARG A 142 -39.07 15.52 2.89
CA ARG A 142 -40.26 15.13 2.11
C ARG A 142 -41.52 14.97 2.99
N ASN A 143 -41.36 14.47 4.22
CA ASN A 143 -42.46 14.36 5.17
C ASN A 143 -42.90 15.72 5.76
N ALA A 144 -41.98 16.67 5.91
CA ALA A 144 -42.29 18.03 6.34
C ALA A 144 -42.99 18.82 5.22
N ILE A 145 -42.52 18.69 3.99
CA ILE A 145 -43.09 19.37 2.81
C ILE A 145 -44.49 18.86 2.47
N LYS A 146 -44.74 17.55 2.61
CA LYS A 146 -46.10 16.98 2.50
C LYS A 146 -47.08 17.52 3.55
N LYS A 147 -46.60 18.03 4.70
CA LYS A 147 -47.44 18.63 5.74
C LYS A 147 -47.76 20.10 5.48
N LEU A 148 -46.94 20.80 4.69
CA LEU A 148 -47.22 22.15 4.22
C LEU A 148 -47.97 22.04 2.88
N ALA A 149 -49.30 22.07 2.92
CA ALA A 149 -50.17 21.94 1.74
C ALA A 149 -50.12 23.14 0.75
N VAL A 150 -49.05 23.95 0.75
CA VAL A 150 -48.84 25.11 -0.12
C VAL A 150 -47.38 25.13 -0.56
N VAL A 151 -46.98 24.17 -1.40
CA VAL A 151 -45.64 24.18 -1.99
C VAL A 151 -45.78 23.96 -3.48
N ASP A 152 -45.30 24.95 -4.23
CA ASP A 152 -45.29 24.97 -5.70
C ASP A 152 -44.58 23.73 -6.27
N LYS A 153 -45.11 23.15 -7.34
CA LYS A 153 -44.55 21.95 -7.98
C LYS A 153 -43.13 22.21 -8.47
N ASP A 154 -42.86 23.41 -8.94
CA ASP A 154 -41.54 23.82 -9.41
C ASP A 154 -40.51 23.83 -8.27
N PHE A 155 -40.91 24.27 -7.08
CA PHE A 155 -40.04 24.23 -5.90
C PHE A 155 -39.69 22.78 -5.49
N GLN A 156 -40.66 21.85 -5.54
CA GLN A 156 -40.39 20.43 -5.24
C GLN A 156 -39.42 19.81 -6.25
N ILE A 157 -39.55 20.15 -7.53
CA ILE A 157 -38.63 19.67 -8.58
C ILE A 157 -37.22 20.21 -8.35
N HIS A 158 -37.09 21.51 -8.06
CA HIS A 158 -35.79 22.14 -7.77
C HIS A 158 -35.14 21.57 -6.52
N GLU A 159 -35.90 21.31 -5.46
CA GLU A 159 -35.42 20.65 -4.25
C GLU A 159 -34.94 19.23 -4.53
N GLU A 160 -35.70 18.42 -5.28
CA GLU A 160 -35.29 17.06 -5.63
C GLU A 160 -34.03 17.06 -6.50
N GLN A 161 -33.91 17.99 -7.45
CA GLN A 161 -32.71 18.18 -8.26
C GLN A 161 -31.52 18.63 -7.42
N PHE A 162 -31.71 19.55 -6.46
CA PHE A 162 -30.68 20.01 -5.55
C PHE A 162 -30.18 18.89 -4.63
N ILE A 163 -31.10 18.12 -4.05
CA ILE A 163 -30.76 16.96 -3.21
C ILE A 163 -30.00 15.94 -4.04
N LYS A 164 -30.54 15.56 -5.21
CA LYS A 164 -29.91 14.58 -6.11
C LYS A 164 -28.52 15.04 -6.57
N GLY A 165 -28.38 16.31 -6.93
CA GLY A 165 -27.11 16.94 -7.28
C GLY A 165 -26.11 16.88 -6.12
N SER A 166 -26.56 17.24 -4.91
CA SER A 166 -25.74 17.18 -3.69
C SER A 166 -25.26 15.76 -3.37
N ILE A 167 -26.14 14.75 -3.47
CA ILE A 167 -25.77 13.33 -3.27
C ILE A 167 -24.70 12.92 -4.28
N THR A 168 -24.93 13.25 -5.56
CA THR A 168 -24.06 12.86 -6.66
C THR A 168 -22.68 13.48 -6.51
N THR A 169 -22.62 14.79 -6.22
CA THR A 169 -21.34 15.50 -6.02
C THR A 169 -20.58 14.97 -4.81
N ALA A 170 -21.25 14.75 -3.68
CA ALA A 170 -20.62 14.19 -2.48
C ALA A 170 -20.06 12.78 -2.72
N HIS A 171 -20.80 11.95 -3.45
CA HIS A 171 -20.37 10.60 -3.80
C HIS A 171 -19.20 10.60 -4.78
N THR A 172 -19.29 11.40 -5.84
CA THR A 172 -18.18 11.56 -6.80
C THR A 172 -16.93 12.06 -6.09
N LEU A 173 -17.06 13.04 -5.18
CA LEU A 173 -15.94 13.54 -4.38
C LEU A 173 -15.30 12.43 -3.53
N GLN A 174 -16.10 11.59 -2.87
CA GLN A 174 -15.59 10.50 -2.05
C GLN A 174 -14.86 9.43 -2.88
N ILE A 175 -15.36 9.13 -4.08
CA ILE A 175 -14.69 8.21 -5.01
C ILE A 175 -13.39 8.83 -5.51
N THR A 176 -13.42 10.07 -6.00
CA THR A 176 -12.23 10.73 -6.53
C THR A 176 -11.17 10.90 -5.45
N GLU A 177 -11.54 11.19 -4.21
CA GLU A 177 -10.60 11.26 -3.09
C GLU A 177 -9.93 9.90 -2.83
N ARG A 178 -10.71 8.81 -2.82
CA ARG A 178 -10.16 7.45 -2.69
C ARG A 178 -9.22 7.09 -3.83
N ASP A 179 -9.59 7.41 -5.07
CA ASP A 179 -8.79 7.13 -6.26
C ASP A 179 -7.50 7.95 -6.27
N LEU A 180 -7.55 9.23 -5.86
CA LEU A 180 -6.37 10.08 -5.69
C LEU A 180 -5.42 9.52 -4.64
N LEU A 181 -5.94 9.09 -3.49
CA LEU A 181 -5.12 8.48 -2.44
C LEU A 181 -4.46 7.18 -2.91
N SER A 182 -5.22 6.33 -3.62
CA SER A 182 -4.72 5.09 -4.22
C SER A 182 -3.59 5.38 -5.22
N THR A 183 -3.82 6.33 -6.13
CA THR A 183 -2.84 6.74 -7.14
C THR A 183 -1.57 7.31 -6.52
N ARG A 184 -1.72 8.17 -5.51
CA ARG A 184 -0.58 8.76 -4.80
C ARG A 184 0.24 7.69 -4.07
N LYS A 185 -0.43 6.73 -3.42
CA LYS A 185 0.23 5.63 -2.74
C LYS A 185 1.02 4.75 -3.72
N GLU A 186 0.39 4.34 -4.83
CA GLU A 186 1.05 3.52 -5.84
C GLU A 186 2.25 4.26 -6.48
N ALA A 187 2.12 5.56 -6.75
CA ALA A 187 3.23 6.38 -7.25
C ALA A 187 4.42 6.41 -6.28
N ILE A 188 4.16 6.59 -4.97
CA ILE A 188 5.20 6.58 -3.93
C ILE A 188 5.87 5.20 -3.87
N ASP A 189 5.10 4.12 -3.86
CA ASP A 189 5.63 2.77 -3.75
C ASP A 189 6.39 2.36 -5.03
N LYS A 190 5.95 2.79 -6.21
CA LYS A 190 6.69 2.65 -7.48
C LYS A 190 8.00 3.44 -7.46
N ALA A 191 8.00 4.66 -6.91
CA ALA A 191 9.21 5.46 -6.75
C ALA A 191 10.23 4.78 -5.82
N LYS A 192 9.78 4.23 -4.67
CA LYS A 192 10.62 3.43 -3.77
C LYS A 192 11.22 2.22 -4.48
N ARG A 193 10.42 1.48 -5.23
CA ARG A 193 10.87 0.32 -6.04
C ARG A 193 11.90 0.70 -7.09
N LYS A 194 11.72 1.83 -7.78
CA LYS A 194 12.70 2.36 -8.74
C LYS A 194 13.99 2.83 -8.08
N ALA A 195 13.94 3.43 -6.89
CA ALA A 195 15.13 3.84 -6.16
C ALA A 195 16.02 2.64 -5.75
N LEU A 196 15.43 1.46 -5.58
CA LEU A 196 16.15 0.21 -5.29
C LEU A 196 16.87 -0.39 -6.51
N LYS A 197 16.63 0.11 -7.72
CA LYS A 197 17.13 -0.44 -9.00
C LYS A 197 18.67 -0.44 -9.13
N GLY A 198 19.38 0.35 -8.31
CA GLY A 198 20.85 0.45 -8.33
C GLY A 198 21.59 -0.67 -7.59
N ASN A 199 20.94 -1.38 -6.67
CA ASN A 199 21.59 -2.43 -5.88
C ASN A 199 21.36 -3.79 -6.53
N VAL A 200 22.23 -4.16 -7.47
CA VAL A 200 22.25 -5.50 -8.06
C VAL A 200 22.61 -6.49 -6.95
N VAL A 201 21.67 -7.39 -6.64
CA VAL A 201 21.84 -8.37 -5.56
C VAL A 201 22.94 -9.39 -5.89
N GLN A 202 23.23 -9.65 -7.18
CA GLN A 202 24.43 -10.31 -7.71
C GLN A 202 24.37 -10.38 -9.26
N LYS A 203 25.53 -10.35 -9.95
CA LYS A 203 25.64 -10.65 -11.38
C LYS A 203 25.83 -12.17 -11.56
N GLY A 204 24.76 -12.94 -11.46
CA GLY A 204 24.75 -14.40 -11.69
C GLY A 204 24.98 -15.27 -10.43
N GLY A 205 24.56 -16.54 -10.51
CA GLY A 205 24.60 -17.53 -9.43
C GLY A 205 23.23 -17.86 -8.81
N VAL A 206 23.08 -19.07 -8.25
CA VAL A 206 21.89 -19.47 -7.47
C VAL A 206 22.03 -18.88 -6.06
N ILE A 207 21.13 -17.97 -5.70
CA ILE A 207 21.04 -17.44 -4.34
C ILE A 207 20.26 -18.44 -3.46
N THR A 208 20.85 -18.86 -2.36
CA THR A 208 20.18 -19.74 -1.39
C THR A 208 19.36 -18.89 -0.42
N ILE A 209 18.25 -19.44 0.12
CA ILE A 209 17.40 -18.75 1.11
C ILE A 209 18.20 -18.25 2.32
N LYS A 210 19.23 -18.99 2.74
CA LYS A 210 20.15 -18.59 3.82
C LYS A 210 20.87 -17.27 3.48
N ASP A 211 21.37 -17.13 2.26
CA ASP A 211 22.08 -15.94 1.80
C ASP A 211 21.14 -14.71 1.74
N ILE A 212 19.88 -14.92 1.34
CA ILE A 212 18.86 -13.85 1.34
C ILE A 212 18.64 -13.34 2.76
N ARG A 213 18.43 -14.26 3.71
CA ARG A 213 18.18 -13.90 5.12
C ARG A 213 19.39 -13.18 5.73
N ALA A 214 20.61 -13.68 5.48
CA ALA A 214 21.83 -13.02 5.93
C ALA A 214 21.93 -11.59 5.39
N ARG A 215 21.70 -11.39 4.08
CA ARG A 215 21.70 -10.05 3.47
C ARG A 215 20.63 -9.13 4.03
N GLN A 216 19.45 -9.65 4.37
CA GLN A 216 18.39 -8.86 5.01
C GLN A 216 18.84 -8.36 6.37
N VAL A 217 19.46 -9.21 7.19
CA VAL A 217 20.00 -8.84 8.50
C VAL A 217 21.07 -7.75 8.34
N THR A 218 22.08 -7.97 7.48
CA THR A 218 23.16 -6.97 7.26
C THR A 218 22.60 -5.63 6.77
N ARG A 219 21.55 -5.66 5.93
CA ARG A 219 20.91 -4.44 5.45
C ARG A 219 20.17 -3.70 6.55
N MET A 220 19.45 -4.41 7.42
CA MET A 220 18.79 -3.81 8.58
C MET A 220 19.81 -3.18 9.53
N GLU A 221 20.92 -3.87 9.80
CA GLU A 221 22.02 -3.35 10.61
C GLU A 221 22.62 -2.07 10.01
N ASN A 222 22.87 -2.05 8.70
CA ASN A 222 23.38 -0.87 8.00
C ASN A 222 22.42 0.33 8.06
N GLU A 223 21.11 0.13 7.95
CA GLU A 223 20.13 1.21 8.10
C GLU A 223 20.07 1.71 9.54
N VAL A 224 20.09 0.82 10.53
CA VAL A 224 20.15 1.20 11.96
C VAL A 224 21.39 2.03 12.24
N GLU A 225 22.56 1.62 11.73
CA GLU A 225 23.81 2.34 11.91
C GLU A 225 23.79 3.72 11.22
N LYS A 226 23.17 3.82 10.04
CA LYS A 226 22.96 5.09 9.34
C LYS A 226 22.06 6.04 10.14
N HIS A 227 20.95 5.53 10.70
CA HIS A 227 20.08 6.30 11.59
C HIS A 227 20.80 6.75 12.85
N ARG A 228 21.61 5.87 13.47
CA ARG A 228 22.44 6.21 14.63
C ARG A 228 23.42 7.34 14.33
N LYS A 229 24.13 7.27 13.20
CA LYS A 229 25.03 8.34 12.74
C LYS A 229 24.29 9.66 12.48
N ALA A 230 23.08 9.61 11.96
CA ALA A 230 22.27 10.81 11.74
C ALA A 230 21.85 11.48 13.06
N LEU A 231 21.45 10.70 14.06
CA LEU A 231 21.12 11.20 15.40
C LEU A 231 22.33 11.87 16.06
N ILE A 232 23.50 11.22 16.04
CA ILE A 232 24.75 11.79 16.58
C ILE A 232 25.09 13.12 15.89
N ARG A 233 24.91 13.22 14.56
CA ARG A 233 25.13 14.47 13.83
C ARG A 233 24.15 15.57 14.23
N ALA A 234 22.88 15.23 14.47
CA ALA A 234 21.88 16.18 14.93
C ALA A 234 22.20 16.70 16.34
N GLU A 235 22.55 15.80 17.26
CA GLU A 235 22.94 16.17 18.64
C GLU A 235 24.21 17.04 18.66
N ASN A 236 25.22 16.69 17.87
CA ASN A 236 26.44 17.49 17.75
C ASN A 236 26.17 18.89 17.16
N LYS A 237 25.20 19.00 16.24
CA LYS A 237 24.78 20.29 15.70
C LYS A 237 24.12 21.14 16.78
N GLU A 238 23.22 20.55 17.56
CA GLU A 238 22.55 21.25 18.66
C GLU A 238 23.54 21.74 19.72
N LYS A 239 24.52 20.90 20.13
CA LYS A 239 25.60 21.31 21.04
C LYS A 239 26.39 22.50 20.49
N ARG A 240 26.75 22.48 19.20
CA ARG A 240 27.46 23.60 18.55
C ARG A 240 26.64 24.88 18.54
N ASP A 241 25.34 24.78 18.29
CA ASP A 241 24.43 25.94 18.28
C ASP A 241 24.27 26.51 19.70
N GLN A 242 24.17 25.66 20.73
CA GLN A 242 24.16 26.07 22.13
C GLN A 242 25.47 26.75 22.55
N GLU A 243 26.63 26.18 22.21
CA GLU A 243 27.93 26.79 22.48
C GLU A 243 28.10 28.14 21.78
N ALA A 244 27.64 28.26 20.53
CA ALA A 244 27.68 29.51 19.79
C ALA A 244 26.80 30.59 20.46
N LEU A 245 25.62 30.21 20.95
CA LEU A 245 24.75 31.11 21.70
C LEU A 245 25.42 31.55 23.01
N HIS A 246 25.98 30.59 23.77
CA HIS A 246 26.70 30.90 25.02
C HIS A 246 27.83 31.89 24.78
N ARG A 247 28.68 31.67 23.75
CA ARG A 247 29.78 32.58 23.39
C ARG A 247 29.28 34.00 23.06
N LYS A 248 28.14 34.14 22.36
CA LYS A 248 27.55 35.45 22.05
C LYS A 248 27.11 36.16 23.34
N VAL A 249 26.43 35.44 24.22
CA VAL A 249 25.98 35.97 25.53
C VAL A 249 27.19 36.42 26.36
N THR A 250 28.22 35.60 26.49
CA THR A 250 29.44 35.96 27.25
C THR A 250 30.12 37.21 26.70
N LYS A 251 30.22 37.35 25.36
CA LYS A 251 30.79 38.55 24.73
C LYS A 251 29.96 39.80 25.02
N ALA A 252 28.63 39.70 24.96
CA ALA A 252 27.73 40.80 25.28
C ALA A 252 27.89 41.25 26.75
N PHE A 253 27.91 40.32 27.70
CA PHE A 253 28.14 40.63 29.12
C PHE A 253 29.49 41.29 29.36
N LYS A 254 30.58 40.80 28.73
CA LYS A 254 31.90 41.44 28.83
C LYS A 254 31.89 42.88 28.29
N ALA A 255 31.17 43.15 27.20
CA ALA A 255 31.04 44.49 26.63
C ALA A 255 30.26 45.43 27.57
N ILE A 256 29.15 44.96 28.14
CA ILE A 256 28.36 45.71 29.15
C ILE A 256 29.23 46.04 30.36
N GLY A 257 29.96 45.05 30.90
CA GLY A 257 30.85 45.25 32.04
C GLY A 257 31.96 46.28 31.77
N LYS A 258 32.54 46.30 30.56
CA LYS A 258 33.50 47.33 30.15
C LYS A 258 32.87 48.73 30.12
N LYS A 259 31.69 48.87 29.54
CA LYS A 259 30.95 50.16 29.52
C LYS A 259 30.65 50.64 30.94
N LEU A 260 30.18 49.75 31.82
CA LEU A 260 29.86 50.09 33.20
C LEU A 260 31.11 50.57 33.96
N LYS A 261 32.26 49.88 33.82
CA LYS A 261 33.53 50.32 34.41
C LYS A 261 33.95 51.71 33.92
N GLN A 262 33.79 52.01 32.64
CA GLN A 262 34.08 53.35 32.11
C GLN A 262 33.18 54.42 32.72
N VAL A 263 31.87 54.15 32.84
CA VAL A 263 30.91 55.08 33.46
C VAL A 263 31.25 55.33 34.93
N VAL A 264 31.56 54.28 35.69
CA VAL A 264 31.96 54.42 37.10
C VAL A 264 33.23 55.26 37.23
N LYS A 265 34.27 54.97 36.44
CA LYS A 265 35.52 55.73 36.46
C LYS A 265 35.33 57.20 36.08
N ALA A 266 34.48 57.47 35.08
CA ALA A 266 34.13 58.84 34.69
C ALA A 266 33.35 59.58 35.81
N ARG A 267 32.45 58.88 36.52
CA ARG A 267 31.71 59.44 37.65
C ARG A 267 32.62 59.77 38.83
N GLU A 268 33.55 58.87 39.17
CA GLU A 268 34.57 59.12 40.21
C GLU A 268 35.45 60.33 39.86
N ALA A 269 35.89 60.44 38.60
CA ALA A 269 36.68 61.59 38.15
C ALA A 269 35.91 62.91 38.27
N ARG A 270 34.62 62.93 37.91
CA ARG A 270 33.74 64.10 38.08
C ARG A 270 33.54 64.47 39.54
N LEU A 271 33.33 63.49 40.42
CA LEU A 271 33.22 63.73 41.87
C LEU A 271 34.49 64.35 42.44
N LYS A 272 35.66 63.84 42.05
CA LYS A 272 36.95 64.43 42.46
C LYS A 272 37.11 65.87 41.97
N GLN A 273 36.73 66.17 40.71
CA GLN A 273 36.76 67.54 40.19
C GLN A 273 35.80 68.47 40.94
N GLN A 274 34.56 68.04 41.22
CA GLN A 274 33.62 68.84 42.00
C GLN A 274 34.10 69.12 43.43
N LEU A 275 34.78 68.16 44.05
CA LEU A 275 35.33 68.31 45.41
C LEU A 275 36.48 69.33 45.45
N VAL A 276 37.33 69.35 44.42
CA VAL A 276 38.41 70.35 44.25
C VAL A 276 37.85 71.75 44.01
N VAL A 277 36.85 71.89 43.13
CA VAL A 277 36.19 73.18 42.87
C VAL A 277 35.46 73.69 44.12
N GLY A 278 34.80 72.81 44.88
CA GLY A 278 34.13 73.17 46.14
C GLY A 278 35.10 73.58 47.26
N LEU A 279 36.32 73.03 47.30
CA LEU A 279 37.38 73.46 48.22
C LEU A 279 37.95 74.83 47.83
N LEU A 280 38.13 75.09 46.53
CA LEU A 280 38.56 76.40 46.01
C LEU A 280 37.55 77.51 46.32
N PHE A 281 36.24 77.21 46.22
CA PHE A 281 35.18 78.18 46.52
C PHE A 281 35.01 78.49 48.01
N LYS A 282 35.52 77.64 48.91
CA LYS A 282 35.53 77.86 50.36
C LYS A 282 36.78 78.62 50.86
N ALA A 283 37.78 78.80 49.99
CA ALA A 283 39.05 79.46 50.31
C ALA A 283 39.10 80.93 49.86
N ILE A 284 38.00 81.45 49.29
CA ILE A 284 37.74 82.86 48.98
C ILE A 284 36.74 83.38 50.01
#